data_AF-A0A673H9A6-F1
#
_entry.id   AF-A0A673H9A6-F1
#
_cell.length_a   1.000
_cell.length_b   1.000
_cell.length_c   1.000
_cell.angle_alpha   90.00
_cell.angle_beta   90.00
_cell.angle_gamma   90.00
#
_symmetry.space_group_name_H-M   'P 1'
#
loop_
_entity.id
_entity.type
_entity.pdbx_description
1 polymer ?
#
loop_
_entity_poly.entity_id
_entity_poly.type
_entity_poly.pdbx_seq_one_letter_code
_entity_poly.pdbx_strand_id
1 'polypeptide(L)'
;LADRVDMPYTEAVIHEIQRFGDVVPLGFPKKAGTSITVNLSSVLHDPNEWETPNTFNPGYFLNENGQFRKRDAFLPFSAGKRPCLGEQLARQVIFLFFTSLLQQFTVTKYPGEEPIFVLMYKCVIYYNMHI
;
A
#
# COMPACT_ATOMS: atom_id res chain seq x y z
N LEU A 1 6.54 -11.83 -12.12
CA LEU A 1 7.19 -11.20 -10.94
C LEU A 1 8.57 -10.64 -11.28
N ALA A 2 9.28 -11.13 -12.30
CA ALA A 2 10.55 -10.54 -12.74
C ALA A 2 10.37 -9.04 -13.07
N ASP A 3 9.32 -8.71 -13.82
CA ASP A 3 9.00 -7.32 -14.25
C ASP A 3 8.64 -6.38 -13.09
N ARG A 4 8.44 -6.92 -11.87
CA ARG A 4 8.09 -6.11 -10.69
C ARG A 4 9.13 -5.03 -10.39
N VAL A 5 10.41 -5.34 -10.64
CA VAL A 5 11.52 -4.41 -10.39
C VAL A 5 11.47 -3.18 -11.32
N ASP A 6 10.83 -3.32 -12.48
CA ASP A 6 10.68 -2.27 -13.49
C ASP A 6 9.37 -1.48 -13.31
N MET A 7 8.57 -1.79 -12.28
CA MET A 7 7.29 -1.15 -12.00
C MET A 7 7.26 -0.45 -10.62
N PRO A 8 8.21 0.46 -10.32
CA PRO A 8 8.34 1.07 -9.00
C PRO A 8 7.12 1.91 -8.60
N TYR A 9 6.48 2.59 -9.56
CA TYR A 9 5.27 3.37 -9.30
C TYR A 9 4.08 2.47 -8.93
N THR A 10 3.92 1.33 -9.61
CA THR A 10 2.87 0.35 -9.28
C THR A 10 3.07 -0.23 -7.88
N GLU A 11 4.31 -0.57 -7.53
CA GLU A 11 4.67 -0.97 -6.16
C GLU A 11 4.30 0.11 -5.14
N ALA A 12 4.66 1.37 -5.41
CA ALA A 12 4.36 2.49 -4.54
C ALA A 12 2.84 2.71 -4.34
N VAL A 13 2.04 2.58 -5.42
CA VAL A 13 0.58 2.67 -5.35
C VAL A 13 0.00 1.56 -4.49
N ILE A 14 0.45 0.31 -4.68
CA ILE A 14 -0.01 -0.84 -3.86
C ILE A 14 0.30 -0.62 -2.39
N HIS A 15 1.50 -0.13 -2.06
CA HIS A 15 1.89 0.13 -0.69
C HIS A 15 1.06 1.25 -0.07
N GLU A 16 0.78 2.31 -0.82
CA GLU A 16 -0.06 3.39 -0.33
C GLU A 16 -1.52 2.96 -0.17
N ILE A 17 -2.05 2.07 -1.03
CA ILE A 17 -3.36 1.44 -0.82
C ILE A 17 -3.40 0.69 0.51
N GLN A 18 -2.35 -0.06 0.83
CA GLN A 18 -2.29 -0.83 2.08
C GLN A 18 -2.14 0.08 3.31
N ARG A 19 -1.34 1.15 3.23
CA ARG A 19 -1.18 2.12 4.32
C ARG A 19 -2.49 2.87 4.58
N PHE A 20 -3.04 3.46 3.52
CA PHE A 20 -4.22 4.33 3.60
C PHE A 20 -5.51 3.57 3.87
N GLY A 21 -5.63 2.35 3.32
CA GLY A 21 -6.79 1.50 3.52
C GLY A 21 -6.86 0.86 4.92
N ASP A 22 -5.71 0.71 5.59
CA ASP A 22 -5.57 0.29 7.00
C ASP A 22 -6.55 -0.83 7.41
N VAL A 23 -6.57 -1.91 6.61
CA VAL A 23 -7.58 -2.97 6.70
C VAL A 23 -7.48 -3.74 8.03
N VAL A 24 -6.30 -3.80 8.62
CA VAL A 24 -6.02 -4.50 9.88
C VAL A 24 -5.39 -3.53 10.88
N PRO A 25 -6.19 -2.66 11.52
CA PRO A 25 -5.66 -1.58 12.34
C PRO A 25 -5.09 -2.04 13.69
N LEU A 26 -5.40 -3.26 14.12
CA LEU A 26 -4.97 -3.82 15.40
C LEU A 26 -4.17 -5.11 15.20
N GLY A 27 -3.07 -5.25 15.94
CA GLY A 27 -2.31 -6.49 16.02
C GLY A 27 -3.00 -7.56 16.88
N PHE A 28 -2.51 -8.80 16.83
CA PHE A 28 -3.05 -9.86 17.67
C PHE A 28 -2.75 -9.63 19.16
N PRO A 29 -3.72 -9.83 20.06
CA PRO A 29 -3.52 -9.64 21.50
C PRO A 29 -2.42 -10.54 22.07
N LYS A 30 -1.54 -9.97 22.88
CA LYS A 30 -0.56 -10.72 23.69
C LYS A 30 -1.05 -10.77 25.13
N LYS A 31 -1.07 -11.96 25.74
CA LYS A 31 -1.49 -12.17 27.13
C LYS A 31 -0.30 -12.52 28.00
N ALA A 32 -0.08 -11.73 29.05
CA ALA A 32 0.88 -12.02 30.12
C ALA A 32 0.38 -11.34 31.41
N GLY A 33 -0.62 -11.93 32.07
CA GLY A 33 -1.35 -11.32 33.20
C GLY A 33 -2.36 -10.23 32.77
N THR A 34 -2.06 -9.48 31.71
CA THR A 34 -2.97 -8.53 31.06
C THR A 34 -2.91 -8.71 29.53
N SER A 35 -4.00 -8.39 28.84
CA SER A 35 -4.06 -8.44 27.37
C SER A 35 -3.59 -7.10 26.79
N ILE A 36 -2.54 -7.11 25.98
CA ILE A 36 -2.00 -5.94 25.29
C ILE A 36 -2.18 -6.14 23.78
N THR A 37 -2.79 -5.15 23.14
CA THR A 37 -3.01 -5.11 21.68
C THR A 37 -2.24 -3.93 21.11
N VAL A 38 -1.50 -4.16 20.03
CA VAL A 38 -0.77 -3.09 19.34
C VAL A 38 -1.74 -2.38 18.39
N ASN A 39 -1.79 -1.05 18.45
CA ASN A 39 -2.44 -0.25 17.43
C ASN A 39 -1.47 -0.08 16.27
N LEU A 40 -1.74 -0.73 15.13
CA LEU A 40 -0.93 -0.59 13.92
C LEU A 40 -1.35 0.67 13.14
N SER A 41 -2.63 1.04 13.20
CA SER A 41 -3.16 2.25 12.57
C SER A 41 -2.40 3.50 13.00
N SER A 42 -1.98 3.57 14.27
CA SER A 42 -1.28 4.74 14.81
C SER A 42 0.01 5.06 14.07
N VAL A 43 0.81 4.04 13.69
CA VAL A 43 2.06 4.28 12.95
C VAL A 43 1.81 4.52 11.46
N LEU A 44 0.75 3.92 10.89
CA LEU A 44 0.39 4.11 9.48
C LEU A 44 -0.17 5.51 9.18
N HIS A 45 -0.58 6.25 10.21
CA HIS A 45 -1.11 7.62 10.12
C HIS A 45 -0.33 8.64 10.96
N ASP A 46 0.85 8.28 11.50
CA ASP A 46 1.66 9.18 12.31
C ASP A 46 2.14 10.38 11.48
N PRO A 47 1.78 11.63 11.83
CA PRO A 47 2.21 12.82 11.09
C PRO A 47 3.73 13.07 11.14
N ASN A 48 4.45 12.41 12.05
CA ASN A 48 5.92 12.45 12.07
C ASN A 48 6.55 11.50 11.02
N GLU A 49 5.80 10.49 10.57
CA GLU A 49 6.25 9.50 9.58
C GLU A 49 5.64 9.74 8.19
N TRP A 50 4.52 10.45 8.10
CA TRP A 50 3.82 10.70 6.84
C TRP A 50 3.44 12.19 6.78
N GLU A 51 3.96 12.92 5.79
CA GLU A 51 3.80 14.37 5.72
C GLU A 51 2.33 14.81 5.58
N THR A 52 1.53 14.02 4.85
CA THR A 52 0.08 14.20 4.67
C THR A 52 -0.65 12.87 4.92
N PRO A 53 -0.82 12.43 6.19
CA PRO A 53 -1.22 11.06 6.50
C PRO A 53 -2.63 10.71 6.01
N ASN A 54 -3.52 11.73 5.97
CA ASN A 54 -4.91 11.64 5.51
C ASN A 54 -5.06 11.91 4.01
N THR A 55 -3.96 12.01 3.27
CA THR A 55 -3.96 12.16 1.82
C THR A 55 -3.26 10.97 1.19
N PHE A 56 -3.91 10.37 0.19
CA PHE A 56 -3.32 9.30 -0.59
C PHE A 56 -2.14 9.83 -1.42
N ASN A 57 -0.93 9.37 -1.12
CA ASN A 57 0.30 9.79 -1.79
C ASN A 57 1.29 8.62 -2.00
N PRO A 58 1.32 8.00 -3.20
CA PRO A 58 2.32 6.97 -3.52
C PRO A 58 3.77 7.47 -3.40
N GLY A 59 4.01 8.78 -3.46
CA GLY A 59 5.33 9.37 -3.33
C GLY A 59 6.07 9.02 -2.03
N TYR A 60 5.36 8.64 -0.96
CA TYR A 60 6.00 8.17 0.27
C TYR A 60 6.88 6.93 0.05
N PHE A 61 6.55 6.12 -0.94
CA PHE A 61 7.25 4.88 -1.28
C PHE A 61 8.18 5.03 -2.49
N LEU A 62 8.45 6.26 -2.93
CA LEU A 62 9.40 6.56 -3.99
C LEU A 62 10.57 7.35 -3.43
N ASN A 63 11.78 7.09 -3.94
CA ASN A 63 12.95 7.94 -3.71
C ASN A 63 13.04 9.06 -4.77
N GLU A 64 14.04 9.93 -4.65
CA GLU A 64 14.27 11.05 -5.58
C GLU A 64 14.47 10.59 -7.04
N ASN A 65 14.94 9.36 -7.24
CA ASN A 65 15.15 8.75 -8.56
C ASN A 65 13.90 8.04 -9.09
N GLY A 66 12.76 8.11 -8.38
CA GLY A 66 11.53 7.42 -8.75
C GLY A 66 11.56 5.90 -8.56
N GLN A 67 12.56 5.38 -7.85
CA GLN A 67 12.63 3.95 -7.50
C GLN A 67 11.85 3.68 -6.22
N PHE A 68 11.33 2.46 -6.10
CA PHE A 68 10.60 2.02 -4.93
C PHE A 68 11.52 1.99 -3.70
N ARG A 69 11.05 2.55 -2.58
CA ARG A 69 11.68 2.46 -1.27
C ARG A 69 10.68 1.95 -0.22
N LYS A 70 11.13 1.01 0.60
CA LYS A 70 10.36 0.56 1.77
C LYS A 70 10.55 1.57 2.91
N ARG A 71 9.48 1.88 3.64
CA ARG A 71 9.51 2.68 4.88
C ARG A 71 9.41 1.74 6.08
N ASP A 72 10.18 1.98 7.15
CA ASP A 72 10.12 1.15 8.35
C ASP A 72 8.80 1.31 9.12
N ALA A 73 8.21 2.52 9.06
CA ALA A 73 6.87 2.83 9.60
C ALA A 73 5.74 2.10 8.85
N PHE A 74 6.02 1.44 7.73
CA PHE A 74 5.04 0.66 6.97
C PHE A 74 4.89 -0.75 7.53
N LEU A 75 3.94 -0.92 8.46
CA LEU A 75 3.71 -2.17 9.20
C LEU A 75 2.31 -2.81 8.99
N PRO A 76 1.76 -2.88 7.77
CA PRO A 76 0.43 -3.49 7.54
C PRO A 76 0.39 -5.00 7.82
N PHE A 77 1.57 -5.63 7.93
CA PHE A 77 1.74 -7.06 8.21
C PHE A 77 2.38 -7.31 9.58
N SER A 78 2.35 -6.34 10.49
CA SER A 78 3.04 -6.38 11.79
C SER A 78 4.57 -6.51 11.64
N ALA A 79 5.29 -6.66 12.75
CA ALA A 79 6.74 -6.83 12.79
C ALA A 79 7.20 -7.69 14.00
N GLY A 80 8.49 -7.97 14.07
CA GLY A 80 9.13 -8.65 15.20
C GLY A 80 8.96 -10.17 15.18
N LYS A 81 8.75 -10.80 16.34
CA LYS A 81 8.65 -12.26 16.49
C LYS A 81 7.35 -12.88 15.96
N ARG A 82 6.35 -12.05 15.65
CA ARG A 82 5.04 -12.48 15.13
C ARG A 82 4.61 -11.60 13.94
N PRO A 83 5.40 -11.55 12.86
CA PRO A 83 4.97 -10.91 11.63
C PRO A 83 3.91 -11.79 10.95
N CYS A 84 3.17 -11.23 9.99
CA CYS A 84 2.27 -12.02 9.18
C CYS A 84 3.06 -13.08 8.39
N LEU A 85 2.80 -14.36 8.66
CA LEU A 85 3.42 -15.46 7.93
C LEU A 85 3.14 -15.39 6.42
N GLY A 86 1.98 -14.82 6.05
CA GLY A 86 1.54 -14.65 4.67
C GLY A 86 2.09 -13.41 3.95
N GLU A 87 2.92 -12.57 4.57
CA GLU A 87 3.34 -11.29 3.97
C GLU A 87 3.95 -11.48 2.56
N GLN A 88 4.89 -12.41 2.40
CA GLN A 88 5.54 -12.63 1.10
C GLN A 88 4.54 -13.04 0.02
N LEU A 89 3.65 -13.99 0.34
CA LEU A 89 2.62 -14.44 -0.58
C LEU A 89 1.63 -13.32 -0.90
N ALA A 90 1.17 -12.59 0.11
CA ALA A 90 0.24 -11.48 -0.07
C ALA A 90 0.82 -10.40 -1.00
N ARG A 91 2.09 -10.01 -0.82
CA ARG A 91 2.76 -9.04 -1.70
C ARG A 91 2.80 -9.50 -3.16
N GLN A 92 3.09 -10.78 -3.39
CA GLN A 92 3.13 -11.34 -4.75
C GLN A 92 1.74 -11.41 -5.38
N VAL A 93 0.76 -11.94 -4.64
CA VAL A 93 -0.62 -12.11 -5.12
C VAL A 93 -1.27 -10.76 -5.39
N ILE A 94 -1.12 -9.79 -4.48
CA ILE A 94 -1.68 -8.43 -4.66
C ILE A 94 -1.05 -7.77 -5.88
N PHE A 95 0.27 -7.86 -6.05
CA PHE A 95 0.94 -7.30 -7.22
C PHE A 95 0.41 -7.90 -8.51
N LEU A 96 0.43 -9.24 -8.63
CA LEU A 96 -0.03 -9.93 -9.83
C LEU A 96 -1.49 -9.65 -10.14
N PHE A 97 -2.36 -9.68 -9.12
CA PHE A 97 -3.78 -9.41 -9.29
C PHE A 97 -4.01 -7.97 -9.77
N PHE A 98 -3.36 -7.00 -9.11
CA PHE A 98 -3.47 -5.59 -9.45
C PHE A 98 -2.98 -5.30 -10.87
N THR A 99 -1.79 -5.79 -11.25
CA THR A 99 -1.26 -5.59 -12.61
C THR A 99 -2.12 -6.28 -13.66
N SER A 100 -2.60 -7.50 -13.39
CA SER A 100 -3.45 -8.24 -14.33
C SER A 100 -4.77 -7.51 -14.59
N LEU A 101 -5.37 -6.94 -13.54
CA LEU A 101 -6.59 -6.14 -13.69
C LEU A 101 -6.34 -4.90 -14.55
N LEU A 102 -5.27 -4.15 -14.27
CA LEU A 102 -4.97 -2.91 -15.01
C LEU A 102 -4.53 -3.16 -16.46
N GLN A 103 -3.98 -4.33 -16.75
CA GLN A 103 -3.64 -4.74 -18.12
C GLN A 103 -4.88 -5.05 -18.96
N GLN A 104 -5.94 -5.58 -18.34
CA GLN A 104 -7.13 -6.04 -19.04
C GLN A 104 -8.26 -5.01 -19.02
N PHE A 105 -8.29 -4.14 -18.01
CA PHE A 105 -9.40 -3.23 -17.76
C PHE A 105 -8.92 -1.81 -17.51
N THR A 106 -9.59 -0.86 -18.15
CA THR A 106 -9.54 0.54 -17.72
C THR A 106 -10.62 0.74 -16.68
N VAL A 107 -10.21 0.92 -15.43
CA VAL A 107 -11.16 1.19 -14.36
C VAL A 107 -11.44 2.70 -14.36
N THR A 108 -12.70 3.10 -14.24
CA THR A 108 -13.13 4.50 -14.09
C THR A 108 -14.16 4.64 -12.99
N LYS A 109 -14.29 5.82 -12.38
CA LYS A 109 -15.38 6.11 -11.44
C LYS A 109 -16.73 6.10 -12.16
N TYR A 110 -17.81 5.90 -11.42
CA TYR A 110 -19.15 6.07 -11.99
C TYR A 110 -19.41 7.56 -12.29
N PRO A 111 -20.09 7.92 -13.38
CA PRO A 111 -20.42 9.30 -13.69
C PRO A 111 -21.19 9.97 -12.53
N GLY A 112 -20.74 11.15 -12.10
CA GLY A 112 -21.36 11.89 -10.99
C GLY A 112 -20.89 11.54 -9.59
N GLU A 113 -20.05 10.52 -9.41
CA GLU A 113 -19.43 10.23 -8.11
C GLU A 113 -18.08 10.95 -7.95
N GLU A 114 -17.80 11.47 -6.76
CA GLU A 114 -16.45 11.86 -6.39
C GLU A 114 -15.58 10.60 -6.29
N PRO A 115 -14.36 10.59 -6.85
CA PRO A 115 -13.49 9.44 -6.76
C PRO A 115 -13.17 9.18 -5.28
N ILE A 116 -13.71 8.09 -4.74
CA ILE A 116 -13.51 7.69 -3.34
C ILE A 116 -12.01 7.47 -3.06
N PHE A 117 -11.22 7.19 -4.11
CA PHE A 117 -9.78 7.16 -4.03
C PHE A 117 -9.14 7.60 -5.36
N VAL A 118 -7.99 8.27 -5.31
CA VAL A 118 -7.19 8.75 -6.46
C VAL A 118 -6.59 7.58 -7.31
N LEU A 119 -7.08 6.34 -7.12
CA LEU A 119 -6.42 5.08 -7.48
C LEU A 119 -6.30 4.81 -8.97
N MET A 120 -7.14 5.39 -9.83
CA MET A 120 -7.25 4.91 -11.20
C MET A 120 -6.78 5.89 -12.26
N TYR A 121 -6.95 7.20 -12.04
CA TYR A 121 -6.60 8.19 -13.05
C TYR A 121 -5.08 8.28 -13.27
N LYS A 122 -4.26 8.25 -12.22
CA LYS A 122 -2.80 8.32 -12.40
C LYS A 122 -2.20 6.98 -12.82
N CYS A 123 -2.68 5.84 -12.32
CA CYS A 123 -2.11 4.54 -12.68
C CYS A 123 -2.39 4.18 -14.15
N VAL A 124 -3.59 4.47 -14.67
CA VAL A 124 -3.94 4.27 -16.08
C VAL A 124 -3.20 5.27 -16.99
N ILE A 125 -3.07 6.55 -16.57
CA ILE A 125 -2.34 7.55 -17.37
C ILE A 125 -0.85 7.23 -17.44
N TYR A 126 -0.19 6.84 -16.32
CA TYR A 126 1.22 6.45 -16.36
C TYR A 126 1.45 5.15 -17.14
N TYR A 127 0.52 4.18 -17.05
CA TYR A 127 0.61 2.94 -17.82
C TYR A 127 0.45 3.18 -19.34
N ASN A 128 -0.44 4.10 -19.75
CA ASN A 128 -0.60 4.49 -21.15
C ASN A 128 0.50 5.43 -21.68
N MET A 129 1.34 6.00 -20.81
CA MET A 129 2.43 6.91 -21.22
C MET A 129 3.79 6.19 -21.38
N HIS A 130 3.88 4.90 -21.03
CA HIS A 130 5.10 4.10 -21.08
C HIS A 130 4.96 2.75 -21.82
N ILE A 131 3.97 2.65 -22.72
CA ILE A 131 3.93 1.66 -23.81
C ILE A 131 4.06 2.41 -25.13
#